data_AF-A0A2N3C7J8-F1
#
_entry.id   AF-A0A2N3C7J8-F1
#
_cell.length_a   1.000
_cell.length_b   1.000
_cell.length_c   1.000
_cell.angle_alpha   90.00
_cell.angle_beta   90.00
_cell.angle_gamma   90.00
#
_symmetry.space_group_name_H-M   'P 1'
#
loop_
_entity.id
_entity.type
_entity.pdbx_description
1 polymer ?
#
loop_
_entity_poly.entity_id
_entity_poly.type
_entity_poly.pdbx_seq_one_letter_code
_entity_poly.pdbx_strand_id
1 'polypeptide(L)'
;MALCLTDPEQGYYTTRDPLGVQGDFITAPEISQMFGELIGLWLAQCWLDQGRPAPVTLTELGPGRGTLMADALRATRIVPGFHEALRLVLVEASPVLRAR
;
A
#
# COMPACT_ATOMS: atom_id res chain seq x y z
N MET A 1 -15.71 -13.81 12.59
CA MET A 1 -14.46 -13.07 12.30
C MET A 1 -14.72 -11.74 11.63
N ALA A 2 -15.42 -11.68 10.48
CA ALA A 2 -15.69 -10.42 9.76
C ALA A 2 -16.30 -9.30 10.65
N LEU A 3 -17.38 -9.59 11.38
CA LEU A 3 -17.99 -8.63 12.31
C LEU A 3 -16.98 -8.06 13.33
N CYS A 4 -16.16 -8.90 13.96
CA CYS A 4 -15.16 -8.44 14.93
C CYS A 4 -14.11 -7.51 14.33
N LEU A 5 -13.81 -7.64 13.03
CA LEU A 5 -12.76 -6.84 12.36
C LEU A 5 -13.31 -5.56 11.75
N THR A 6 -14.50 -5.62 11.14
CA THR A 6 -15.00 -4.57 10.24
C THR A 6 -16.39 -4.04 10.59
N ASP A 7 -16.96 -4.41 11.74
CA ASP A 7 -18.21 -3.79 12.20
C ASP A 7 -18.05 -2.25 12.25
N PRO A 8 -19.03 -1.47 11.75
CA PRO A 8 -18.91 -0.02 11.70
C PRO A 8 -18.76 0.67 13.06
N GLU A 9 -19.31 0.07 14.13
CA GLU A 9 -19.38 0.67 15.46
C GLU A 9 -18.34 0.06 16.42
N GLN A 10 -18.03 -1.22 16.26
CA GLN A 10 -17.20 -2.00 17.21
C GLN A 10 -16.05 -2.74 16.53
N GLY A 11 -15.91 -2.63 15.20
CA GLY A 11 -14.88 -3.33 14.45
C GLY A 11 -13.48 -2.86 14.80
N TYR A 12 -12.57 -3.81 14.99
CA TYR A 12 -11.18 -3.55 15.39
C TYR A 12 -10.46 -2.58 14.46
N TYR A 13 -10.57 -2.73 13.14
CA TYR A 13 -9.91 -1.87 12.17
C TYR A 13 -10.73 -0.64 11.77
N THR A 14 -12.06 -0.70 11.95
CA THR A 14 -12.97 0.37 11.52
C THR A 14 -12.97 1.56 12.47
N THR A 15 -12.76 1.32 13.77
CA THR A 15 -12.99 2.31 14.84
C THR A 15 -11.70 2.96 15.37
N ARG A 16 -10.53 2.41 15.04
CA ARG A 16 -9.22 2.89 15.53
C ARG A 16 -8.12 2.63 14.51
N ASP A 17 -6.96 3.24 14.75
CA ASP A 17 -5.72 3.00 14.02
C ASP A 17 -4.80 2.09 14.87
N PRO A 18 -4.73 0.78 14.59
CA PRO A 18 -3.93 -0.15 15.38
C PRO A 18 -2.47 -0.24 14.90
N LEU A 19 -2.05 0.54 13.89
CA LEU A 19 -0.77 0.33 13.21
C LEU A 19 0.36 1.26 13.70
N GLY A 20 1.56 0.69 13.81
CA GLY A 20 2.80 1.41 14.05
C GLY A 20 3.21 1.41 15.52
N VAL A 21 4.25 2.20 15.86
CA VAL A 21 4.87 2.21 17.20
C VAL A 21 3.89 2.58 18.32
N GLN A 22 2.88 3.40 18.01
CA GLN A 22 1.83 3.81 18.95
C GLN A 22 0.57 2.93 18.87
N GLY A 23 0.54 1.97 17.95
CA GLY A 23 -0.54 1.03 17.76
C GLY A 23 -0.30 -0.28 18.51
N ASP A 24 -1.11 -1.29 18.19
CA ASP A 24 -1.06 -2.60 18.82
C ASP A 24 0.06 -3.49 18.23
N PHE A 25 0.51 -3.20 17.00
CA PHE A 25 1.62 -3.90 16.35
C PHE A 25 2.26 -3.05 15.24
N ILE A 26 3.49 -3.43 14.85
CA ILE A 26 4.25 -2.81 13.77
C ILE A 26 4.34 -3.74 12.55
N THR A 27 4.27 -3.19 11.34
CA THR A 27 4.36 -3.95 10.08
C THR A 27 5.70 -3.73 9.38
N ALA A 28 6.04 -4.58 8.41
CA ALA A 28 7.33 -4.49 7.71
C ALA A 28 7.60 -3.13 7.02
N PRO A 29 6.62 -2.50 6.34
CA PRO A 29 6.80 -1.15 5.79
C PRO A 29 7.11 -0.10 6.87
N GLU A 30 6.56 -0.26 8.08
CA GLU A 30 6.79 0.66 9.20
C GLU A 30 8.16 0.44 9.89
N ILE A 31 8.77 -0.73 9.71
CA ILE A 31 10.10 -1.04 10.28
C ILE A 31 11.22 -0.46 9.42
N SER A 32 11.11 -0.57 8.09
CA SER A 32 12.16 -0.13 7.18
C SER A 32 11.65 0.20 5.80
N GLN A 33 12.03 1.39 5.31
CA GLN A 33 11.80 1.83 3.94
C GLN A 33 12.30 0.83 2.89
N MET A 34 13.36 0.06 3.22
CA MET A 34 13.95 -0.92 2.31
C MET A 34 12.90 -1.95 1.86
N PHE A 35 11.95 -2.29 2.72
CA PHE A 35 10.87 -3.21 2.35
C PHE A 35 10.04 -2.64 1.19
N GLY A 36 9.57 -1.40 1.31
CA GLY A 36 8.77 -0.78 0.26
C GLY A 36 9.56 -0.45 -1.01
N GLU A 37 10.82 -0.04 -0.86
CA GLU A 37 11.70 0.20 -2.01
C GLU A 37 11.93 -1.07 -2.84
N LEU A 38 12.20 -2.20 -2.19
CA LEU A 38 12.42 -3.48 -2.86
C LEU A 38 11.15 -3.99 -3.55
N ILE A 39 9.98 -3.87 -2.90
CA ILE A 39 8.69 -4.20 -3.53
C ILE A 39 8.42 -3.31 -4.74
N GLY A 40 8.68 -2.00 -4.65
CA GLY A 40 8.53 -1.08 -5.76
C GLY A 40 9.41 -1.44 -6.95
N LEU A 41 10.71 -1.67 -6.71
CA LEU A 41 11.65 -2.07 -7.76
C LEU A 41 11.27 -3.41 -8.40
N TRP A 42 10.79 -4.37 -7.60
CA TRP A 42 10.25 -5.63 -8.11
C TRP A 42 9.03 -5.40 -9.03
N LEU A 43 8.07 -4.57 -8.64
CA LEU A 43 6.91 -4.22 -9.48
C LEU A 43 7.31 -3.56 -10.80
N ALA A 44 8.25 -2.61 -10.74
CA ALA A 44 8.76 -1.94 -11.92
C ALA A 44 9.49 -2.93 -12.87
N GLN A 45 10.27 -3.86 -12.31
CA GLN A 45 10.90 -4.92 -13.10
C GLN A 45 9.86 -5.82 -13.76
N CYS A 46 8.84 -6.27 -13.02
CA CYS A 46 7.75 -7.06 -13.60
C CYS A 46 7.02 -6.33 -14.73
N TRP A 47 6.84 -5.01 -14.63
CA TRP A 47 6.25 -4.21 -15.71
C TRP A 47 7.17 -4.10 -16.93
N LEU A 48 8.47 -3.93 -16.73
CA LEU A 48 9.47 -3.95 -17.81
C LEU A 48 9.46 -5.29 -18.56
N ASP A 49 9.46 -6.39 -17.81
CA ASP A 49 9.44 -7.76 -18.35
C ASP A 49 8.17 -8.07 -19.15
N GLN A 50 7.06 -7.42 -18.82
CA GLN A 50 5.80 -7.49 -19.55
C GLN A 50 5.77 -6.60 -20.80
N GLY A 51 6.88 -5.96 -21.17
CA GLY A 51 6.97 -5.11 -22.36
C GLY A 51 6.39 -3.72 -22.18
N ARG A 52 6.38 -3.19 -20.95
CA ARG A 52 5.94 -1.83 -20.62
C ARG A 52 4.47 -1.54 -21.01
N PRO A 53 3.50 -2.38 -20.62
CA PRO A 53 2.10 -2.16 -20.97
C PRO A 53 1.59 -0.83 -20.39
N ALA A 54 0.75 -0.13 -21.18
CA ALA A 54 0.09 1.10 -20.76
C ALA A 54 -1.36 1.14 -21.30
N PRO A 55 -2.38 1.36 -20.45
CA PRO A 55 -2.29 1.54 -18.99
C PRO A 55 -2.12 0.20 -18.24
N VAL A 56 -1.59 0.26 -17.01
CA VAL A 56 -1.54 -0.87 -16.07
C VAL A 56 -2.12 -0.45 -14.71
N THR A 57 -2.82 -1.35 -14.03
CA THR A 57 -3.37 -1.06 -12.68
C THR A 57 -2.45 -1.62 -11.60
N LEU A 58 -1.97 -0.75 -10.71
CA LEU A 58 -1.28 -1.15 -9.49
C LEU A 58 -2.26 -1.07 -8.31
N THR A 59 -2.59 -2.22 -7.73
CA THR A 59 -3.57 -2.31 -6.63
C THR A 59 -2.92 -2.76 -5.34
N GLU A 60 -3.22 -2.06 -4.24
CA GLU A 60 -2.89 -2.50 -2.87
C GLU A 60 -4.18 -2.71 -2.07
N LEU A 61 -4.26 -3.86 -1.38
CA LEU A 61 -5.40 -4.23 -0.55
C LEU A 61 -5.02 -3.99 0.91
N GLY A 62 -5.76 -3.13 1.61
CA GLY A 62 -5.45 -2.73 2.97
C GLY A 62 -4.12 -1.99 3.07
N PRO A 63 -3.96 -0.82 2.43
CA PRO A 63 -2.70 -0.06 2.43
C PRO A 63 -2.29 0.42 3.83
N GLY A 64 -3.16 0.32 4.84
CA GLY A 64 -2.91 0.82 6.18
C GLY A 64 -2.68 2.32 6.14
N ARG A 65 -1.44 2.75 6.41
CA ARG A 65 -1.02 4.16 6.39
C ARG A 65 -0.46 4.60 5.03
N GLY A 66 -0.46 3.73 4.03
CA GLY A 66 0.09 3.99 2.69
C GLY A 66 1.62 3.96 2.62
N THR A 67 2.32 3.62 3.71
CA THR A 67 3.80 3.62 3.81
C THR A 67 4.45 2.75 2.74
N LEU A 68 3.92 1.54 2.51
CA LEU A 68 4.41 0.64 1.47
C LEU A 68 4.36 1.29 0.08
N MET A 69 3.19 1.81 -0.31
CA MET A 69 3.01 2.45 -1.61
C MET A 69 3.86 3.73 -1.75
N ALA A 70 3.98 4.53 -0.69
CA ALA A 70 4.79 5.73 -0.70
C ALA A 70 6.27 5.42 -0.99
N ASP A 71 6.83 4.42 -0.31
CA ASP A 71 8.21 3.97 -0.54
C ASP A 71 8.40 3.34 -1.92
N ALA A 72 7.45 2.51 -2.35
CA ALA A 72 7.48 1.89 -3.68
C ALA A 72 7.47 2.94 -4.79
N LEU A 73 6.57 3.93 -4.72
CA LEU A 73 6.49 5.02 -5.70
C LEU A 73 7.69 5.96 -5.62
N ARG A 74 8.30 6.14 -4.45
CA ARG A 74 9.53 6.94 -4.32
C ARG A 74 10.72 6.25 -4.99
N ALA A 75 10.90 4.95 -4.75
CA ALA A 75 12.00 4.16 -5.33
C ALA A 75 11.91 4.04 -6.86
N THR A 76 10.70 3.99 -7.39
CA THR A 76 10.45 3.72 -8.82
C THR A 76 10.46 4.96 -9.71
N ARG A 77 10.63 6.17 -9.15
CA ARG A 77 10.73 7.42 -9.94
C ARG A 77 11.83 7.42 -10.99
N ILE A 78 12.85 6.59 -10.80
CA ILE A 78 13.97 6.43 -11.73
C ILE A 78 13.66 5.55 -12.94
N VAL A 79 12.47 4.91 -12.99
CA VAL A 79 12.08 3.98 -14.06
C VAL A 79 11.19 4.73 -15.08
N PRO A 80 11.72 5.08 -16.27
CA PRO A 80 10.99 5.92 -17.21
C PRO A 80 9.74 5.23 -17.75
N GLY A 81 8.62 5.96 -17.80
CA GLY A 81 7.35 5.48 -18.34
C GLY A 81 6.52 4.65 -17.35
N PHE A 82 7.10 4.24 -16.22
CA PHE A 82 6.40 3.39 -15.25
C PHE A 82 5.24 4.16 -14.62
N HIS A 83 5.53 5.31 -14.01
CA HIS A 83 4.53 6.13 -13.30
C HIS A 83 3.43 6.65 -14.23
N GLU A 84 3.76 6.99 -15.47
CA GLU A 84 2.80 7.44 -16.47
C GLU A 84 1.84 6.33 -16.91
N ALA A 85 2.29 5.07 -16.87
CA ALA A 85 1.47 3.91 -17.19
C ALA A 85 0.55 3.48 -16.03
N LEU A 86 0.88 3.87 -14.78
CA LEU A 86 0.18 3.41 -13.59
C LEU A 86 -1.20 4.06 -13.41
N ARG A 87 -2.20 3.21 -13.19
CA ARG A 87 -3.41 3.54 -12.46
C ARG A 87 -3.32 2.96 -11.05
N LEU A 88 -3.11 3.81 -10.06
CA LEU A 88 -3.04 3.39 -8.65
C LEU A 88 -4.45 3.18 -8.08
N VAL A 89 -4.67 2.04 -7.41
CA VAL A 89 -5.92 1.72 -6.70
C VAL A 89 -5.60 1.22 -5.30
N LEU A 90 -6.07 1.94 -4.29
CA LEU A 90 -5.94 1.54 -2.89
C LEU A 90 -7.31 1.11 -2.36
N VAL A 91 -7.43 -0.15 -1.95
CA VAL A 91 -8.68 -0.73 -1.46
C VAL A 91 -8.64 -0.78 0.07
N GLU A 92 -9.32 0.15 0.73
CA GLU A 92 -9.36 0.25 2.20
C GLU A 92 -10.80 0.26 2.71
N ALA A 93 -11.12 -0.70 3.59
CA ALA A 93 -12.45 -0.83 4.18
C ALA A 93 -12.65 0.18 5.32
N SER A 94 -11.63 0.43 6.13
CA SER A 94 -11.69 1.34 7.28
C SER A 94 -11.75 2.82 6.85
N PRO A 95 -12.80 3.57 7.25
CA PRO A 95 -12.84 5.01 6.99
C PRO A 95 -11.71 5.77 7.69
N VAL A 96 -11.29 5.30 8.87
CA VAL A 96 -10.21 5.92 9.65
C VAL A 96 -8.87 5.82 8.91
N LEU A 97 -8.54 4.63 8.40
CA LEU A 97 -7.29 4.41 7.66
C LEU A 97 -7.32 5.08 6.28
N ARG A 98 -8.49 5.15 5.63
CA ARG A 98 -8.64 5.84 4.33
C ARG A 98 -8.38 7.35 4.40
N ALA A 99 -8.54 7.96 5.56
CA ALA A 99 -8.32 9.39 5.77
C ALA A 99 -6.86 9.73 6.12
N ARG A 100 -5.99 8.73 6.26
CA ARG A 100 -4.54 8.91 6.47
C ARG A 100 -3.80 9.06 5.15
#